data_AF-A0A9E4XUK1-F1
#
_entry.id   AF-A0A9E4XUK1-F1
#
_cell.length_a   1.000
_cell.length_b   1.000
_cell.length_c   1.000
_cell.angle_alpha   90.00
_cell.angle_beta   90.00
_cell.angle_gamma   90.00
#
_symmetry.space_group_name_H-M   'P 1'
#
loop_
_entity.id
_entity.type
_entity.pdbx_description
1 polymer ?
#
loop_
_entity_poly.entity_id
_entity_poly.type
_entity_poly.pdbx_seq_one_letter_code
_entity_poly.pdbx_strand_id
1 'polypeptide(L)'
;WPQVQNPRIPAGWMGWRIWQHTNRGRISGIQGNTDLNWYGGTMEDLIAYAGGSSPVPPSPPPELEQRVGNLERWAAELDAWARDQGYDGIGPGG
;
A
#
# COMPACT_ATOMS: atom_id res chain seq x y z
N TRP A 1 33.78 -12.04 -16.38
CA TRP A 1 32.49 -12.69 -16.67
C TRP A 1 31.54 -11.65 -17.25
N PRO A 2 31.08 -11.85 -18.50
CA PRO A 2 30.17 -10.92 -19.18
C PRO A 2 28.77 -10.95 -18.54
N GLN A 3 28.06 -9.84 -18.66
CA GLN A 3 26.63 -9.79 -18.37
C GLN A 3 25.90 -10.68 -19.37
N VAL A 4 25.12 -11.64 -18.86
CA VAL A 4 24.35 -12.56 -19.69
C VAL A 4 22.99 -11.90 -19.97
N GLN A 5 22.52 -11.94 -21.21
CA GLN A 5 21.20 -11.37 -21.57
C GLN A 5 20.04 -12.37 -21.39
N ASN A 6 20.31 -13.67 -21.41
CA ASN A 6 19.32 -14.73 -21.18
C ASN A 6 19.95 -15.90 -20.39
N PRO A 7 19.37 -16.34 -19.26
CA PRO A 7 19.89 -17.46 -18.50
C PRO A 7 19.70 -18.78 -19.25
N ARG A 8 20.64 -19.71 -19.09
CA ARG A 8 20.40 -21.11 -19.48
C ARG A 8 19.46 -21.73 -18.44
N ILE A 9 18.35 -22.29 -18.91
CA ILE A 9 17.35 -22.91 -18.07
C ILE A 9 17.58 -24.42 -18.03
N PRO A 10 17.71 -25.04 -16.83
CA PRO A 10 17.85 -26.48 -16.71
C PRO A 10 16.71 -27.23 -17.38
N ALA A 11 17.00 -28.43 -17.91
CA ALA A 11 15.97 -29.30 -18.46
C ALA A 11 14.89 -29.60 -17.40
N GLY A 12 13.62 -29.53 -17.80
CA GLY A 12 12.47 -29.73 -16.93
C GLY A 12 11.96 -28.46 -16.24
N TRP A 13 12.66 -27.32 -16.37
CA TRP A 13 12.16 -26.03 -15.89
C TRP A 13 11.46 -25.30 -17.03
N MET A 14 10.31 -24.70 -16.73
CA MET A 14 9.55 -23.91 -17.71
C MET A 14 10.03 -22.46 -17.81
N GLY A 15 10.85 -22.02 -16.87
CA GLY A 15 11.36 -20.65 -16.79
C GLY A 15 12.09 -20.40 -15.48
N TRP A 16 12.39 -19.13 -15.19
CA TRP A 16 13.01 -18.67 -13.96
C TRP A 16 12.06 -17.71 -13.23
N ARG A 17 12.04 -17.75 -11.89
CA ARG A 17 11.33 -16.75 -11.08
C ARG A 17 12.24 -15.58 -10.71
N ILE A 18 13.47 -15.89 -10.31
CA ILE A 18 14.52 -14.93 -10.00
C ILE A 18 15.77 -15.33 -10.76
N TRP A 19 16.43 -14.36 -11.39
CA TRP A 19 17.68 -14.59 -12.10
C TRP A 19 18.73 -13.54 -11.75
N GLN A 20 19.84 -14.00 -11.16
CA GLN A 20 21.05 -13.18 -10.98
C GLN A 20 21.76 -12.98 -12.31
N HIS A 21 21.70 -11.76 -12.86
CA HIS A 21 22.23 -11.46 -14.19
C HIS A 21 23.64 -10.82 -14.14
N THR A 22 24.08 -10.34 -12.98
CA THR A 22 25.43 -9.81 -12.77
C THR A 22 25.83 -9.87 -11.31
N ASN A 23 27.12 -10.08 -11.06
CA ASN A 23 27.76 -9.94 -9.75
C ASN A 23 28.64 -8.69 -9.67
N ARG A 24 28.45 -7.72 -10.57
CA ARG A 24 29.23 -6.48 -10.67
C ARG A 24 28.35 -5.24 -10.75
N GLY A 25 27.13 -5.32 -10.22
CA GLY A 25 26.25 -4.18 -10.08
C GLY A 25 26.91 -3.04 -9.30
N ARG A 26 26.43 -1.83 -9.57
CA ARG A 26 26.75 -0.61 -8.83
C ARG A 26 25.43 0.03 -8.44
N ILE A 27 25.13 0.02 -7.15
CA ILE A 27 23.93 0.64 -6.59
C ILE A 27 24.38 1.68 -5.57
N SER A 28 23.84 2.89 -5.67
CA SER A 28 24.11 3.95 -4.71
C SER A 28 23.76 3.47 -3.29
N GLY A 29 24.68 3.65 -2.34
CA GLY A 29 24.51 3.19 -0.96
C GLY A 29 25.06 1.79 -0.66
N ILE A 30 25.49 1.01 -1.66
CA ILE A 30 26.18 -0.27 -1.44
C ILE A 30 27.64 -0.16 -1.86
N GLN A 31 28.56 -0.38 -0.93
CA GLN A 31 29.99 -0.33 -1.24
C GLN A 31 30.43 -1.62 -1.95
N GLY A 32 31.02 -1.47 -3.14
CA GLY A 32 31.61 -2.57 -3.91
C GLY A 32 30.68 -3.15 -4.98
N ASN A 33 30.96 -4.40 -5.36
CA ASN A 33 30.15 -5.12 -6.34
C ASN A 33 28.87 -5.65 -5.71
N THR A 34 27.73 -5.41 -6.36
CA THR A 34 26.42 -5.90 -5.93
C THR A 34 25.88 -6.93 -6.91
N ASP A 35 25.31 -8.00 -6.40
CA ASP A 35 24.53 -8.95 -7.21
C ASP A 35 23.20 -8.31 -7.61
N LEU A 36 22.93 -8.23 -8.92
CA LEU A 36 21.65 -7.72 -9.43
C LEU A 36 20.83 -8.86 -10.02
N ASN A 37 19.52 -8.81 -9.74
CA ASN A 37 18.58 -9.87 -10.08
C ASN A 37 17.38 -9.30 -10.83
N TRP A 38 16.88 -10.05 -11.80
CA TRP A 38 15.56 -9.84 -12.39
C TRP A 38 14.52 -10.74 -11.73
N TYR A 39 13.29 -10.24 -11.63
CA TYR A 39 12.12 -11.04 -11.30
C TYR A 39 11.29 -11.28 -12.57
N GLY A 40 10.86 -12.53 -12.79
CA GLY A 40 10.15 -12.97 -13.99
C GLY A 40 8.64 -12.71 -13.91
N GLY A 41 8.24 -11.48 -13.55
CA GLY A 41 6.84 -11.10 -13.31
C GLY A 41 6.72 -9.63 -12.89
N THR A 42 5.54 -9.22 -12.42
CA THR A 42 5.30 -7.86 -11.92
C THR A 42 5.81 -7.67 -10.49
N MET A 43 5.79 -6.43 -9.99
CA MET A 43 6.10 -6.14 -8.59
C MET A 43 5.05 -6.77 -7.65
N GLU A 44 3.77 -6.75 -8.04
CA GLU A 44 2.69 -7.38 -7.30
C GLU A 44 2.89 -8.90 -7.18
N ASP A 45 3.29 -9.54 -8.28
CA ASP A 45 3.62 -10.97 -8.30
C ASP A 45 4.80 -11.28 -7.37
N LEU A 46 5.81 -10.40 -7.31
CA LEU A 46 6.96 -10.56 -6.42
C LEU A 46 6.54 -10.43 -4.95
N ILE A 47 5.71 -9.45 -4.61
CA ILE A 47 5.18 -9.26 -3.26
C ILE A 47 4.40 -10.51 -2.83
N ALA A 48 3.50 -10.98 -3.69
CA ALA A 48 2.72 -12.19 -3.43
C ALA A 48 3.62 -13.43 -3.27
N TYR A 49 4.64 -13.58 -4.13
CA TYR A 49 5.61 -14.68 -4.04
C TYR A 49 6.43 -14.64 -2.75
N ALA A 50 6.75 -13.44 -2.24
CA ALA A 50 7.45 -13.24 -0.98
C ALA A 50 6.56 -13.45 0.26
N GLY A 51 5.29 -13.83 0.09
CA GLY A 51 4.32 -13.98 1.18
C GLY A 51 3.78 -12.65 1.71
N GLY A 52 4.03 -11.55 0.99
CA GLY A 52 3.47 -10.25 1.30
C GLY A 52 2.08 -10.06 0.69
N SER A 53 1.35 -9.09 1.23
CA SER A 53 0.15 -8.54 0.61
C SER A 53 0.50 -7.19 -0.02
N SER A 54 0.14 -6.99 -1.30
CA SER A 54 0.11 -5.64 -1.86
C SER A 54 -0.76 -4.76 -0.97
N PRO A 55 -0.41 -3.48 -0.73
CA PRO A 55 -1.25 -2.60 0.06
C PRO A 55 -2.64 -2.62 -0.58
N VAL A 56 -3.64 -3.03 0.19
CA VAL A 56 -5.03 -2.85 -0.23
C VAL A 56 -5.17 -1.36 -0.48
N PRO A 57 -5.64 -0.91 -1.66
CA PRO A 57 -5.90 0.50 -1.88
C PRO A 57 -6.75 1.02 -0.71
N PRO A 58 -6.48 2.23 -0.20
CA PRO A 58 -7.26 2.76 0.91
C PRO A 58 -8.73 2.63 0.52
N SER A 59 -9.56 2.16 1.47
CA SER A 59 -10.99 2.11 1.25
C SER A 59 -11.44 3.46 0.68
N PRO A 60 -12.28 3.48 -0.37
CA PRO A 60 -12.76 4.74 -0.91
C PRO A 60 -13.37 5.57 0.24
N PRO A 61 -13.28 6.91 0.18
CA PRO A 61 -13.95 7.76 1.16
C PRO A 61 -15.43 7.34 1.30
N PRO A 62 -16.04 7.52 2.49
CA PRO A 62 -17.47 7.24 2.67
C PRO A 62 -18.29 7.97 1.61
N GLU A 63 -19.33 7.32 1.11
CA GLU A 63 -20.28 7.94 0.18
C GLU A 63 -20.96 9.16 0.82
N LEU A 64 -21.52 10.05 -0.01
CA LEU A 64 -22.14 11.29 0.46
C LEU A 64 -23.21 11.03 1.53
N GLU A 65 -24.06 10.02 1.34
CA GLU A 65 -25.09 9.65 2.31
C GLU A 65 -24.49 9.27 3.66
N GLN A 66 -23.39 8.51 3.64
CA GLN A 66 -22.70 8.08 4.85
C GLN A 66 -22.00 9.26 5.55
N ARG A 67 -21.46 10.21 4.79
CA ARG A 67 -20.90 11.46 5.34
C ARG A 67 -21.98 12.32 5.98
N VAL A 68 -23.14 12.48 5.34
CA VAL A 68 -24.27 13.21 5.90
C VAL A 68 -24.76 12.55 7.18
N GLY A 69 -24.95 11.22 7.19
CA GLY A 69 -25.36 10.51 8.39
C GLY A 69 -24.36 10.62 9.54
N ASN A 70 -23.05 10.65 9.25
CA ASN A 70 -22.02 10.89 10.28
C ASN A 70 -22.10 12.32 10.85
N LEU A 71 -22.36 13.32 10.00
CA LEU A 71 -22.52 14.71 10.43
C LEU A 71 -23.78 14.91 11.27
N GLU A 72 -24.90 14.30 10.86
CA GLU A 72 -26.15 14.35 11.62
C GLU A 72 -26.01 13.70 13.00
N ARG A 73 -25.29 12.58 13.08
CA ARG A 73 -24.98 11.93 14.36
C ARG A 73 -24.12 12.81 15.24
N TRP A 74 -23.05 13.39 14.68
CA TRP A 74 -22.18 14.29 15.42
C TRP A 74 -22.92 15.54 15.91
N ALA A 75 -23.80 16.10 15.08
CA ALA A 75 -24.64 17.23 15.45
C ALA A 75 -25.59 16.86 16.61
N ALA A 76 -26.20 15.67 16.57
CA ALA A 76 -27.06 15.17 17.63
C ALA A 76 -26.27 14.91 18.94
N GLU A 77 -25.06 14.38 18.85
CA GLU A 77 -24.18 14.17 20.01
C GLU A 77 -23.77 15.51 20.65
N LEU A 78 -23.42 16.51 19.83
CA LEU A 78 -23.07 17.84 20.29
C LEU A 78 -24.27 18.54 20.95
N ASP A 79 -25.45 18.44 20.35
CA ASP A 79 -26.70 18.98 20.89
C ASP A 79 -27.08 18.32 22.22
N ALA A 80 -26.94 16.99 22.32
CA ALA A 80 -27.16 16.27 23.57
C ALA A 80 -26.17 16.68 24.67
N TRP A 81 -24.89 16.78 24.34
CA TRP A 81 -23.87 17.27 25.27
C TRP A 81 -24.15 18.70 25.72
N ALA A 82 -24.52 19.60 24.81
CA ALA A 82 -24.81 20.98 25.15
C ALA A 82 -25.98 21.08 26.14
N ARG A 83 -27.06 20.31 25.93
CA ARG A 83 -28.20 20.27 26.86
C ARG A 83 -27.82 19.74 28.25
N ASP A 84 -26.96 18.74 28.33
CA ASP A 84 -26.42 18.24 29.61
C ASP A 84 -25.67 19.33 30.37
N GLN A 85 -24.99 20.24 29.65
CA GLN A 85 -24.31 21.41 30.22
C GLN A 85 -25.24 22.60 30.50
N GLY A 86 -26.56 22.42 30.39
CA GLY A 86 -27.56 23.47 30.68
C GLY A 86 -27.85 24.41 29.52
N TYR A 87 -27.43 24.08 28.28
CA TYR A 87 -27.88 24.80 27.09
C TYR A 87 -29.35 24.49 26.83
N ASP A 88 -30.20 25.52 26.75
CA ASP A 88 -31.65 25.39 26.57
C ASP A 88 -32.09 25.26 25.09
N GLY A 89 -31.13 25.25 24.16
CA GLY A 89 -31.39 25.11 22.73
C GLY A 89 -31.77 26.39 22.01
N ILE A 90 -31.79 27.55 22.69
CA ILE A 90 -31.99 28.86 22.06
C ILE A 90 -30.61 29.51 21.87
N GLY A 91 -30.26 29.84 20.64
CA GLY A 91 -29.06 30.64 20.34
C GLY A 91 -29.09 31.98 21.09
N PRO A 92 -27.94 32.67 21.27
CA PRO A 92 -27.96 34.01 21.86
C PRO A 92 -28.77 34.95 20.95
N GLY A 93 -30.04 35.18 21.30
CA GLY A 93 -30.98 35.98 20.51
C GLY A 93 -32.47 35.65 20.64
N GLY A 94 -32.90 34.93 21.69
CA GLY A 94 -34.32 34.81 22.07
C GLY A 94 -34.73 35.89 23.07
#